data_AF-A0A8C2GHY4-F1
#
_entry.id   AF-A0A8C2GHY4-F1
#
_cell.length_a   1.000
_cell.length_b   1.000
_cell.length_c   1.000
_cell.angle_alpha   90.00
_cell.angle_beta   90.00
_cell.angle_gamma   90.00
#
_symmetry.space_group_name_H-M   'P 1'
#
loop_
_entity.id
_entity.type
_entity.pdbx_description
1 polymer ?
#
loop_
_entity_poly.entity_id
_entity_poly.type
_entity_poly.pdbx_seq_one_letter_code
_entity_poly.pdbx_strand_id
1 'polypeptide(L)'
;MSTKTTKFCLTLSSVHSLVFILLNMFQRFYYIQRKVKNVDSSIQLLENINLFCLVCYCASLHTHRLSSCNMNAKDCADLSSALRSIQSHLRELDLSENHITDSGVTQLSPLLANPQCKLEKLWLRSCYITQVSCTHLSSALRSNPSHLRELDLSENNITQSGLKQISDLLKDPQYKLEKLWLQSNGEA
;
A
#
# COMPACT_ATOMS: atom_id res chain seq x y z
N MET A 1 -12.10 -4.88 -33.78
CA MET A 1 -12.29 -3.51 -33.23
C MET A 1 -10.99 -3.11 -32.55
N SER A 2 -10.22 -2.22 -33.17
CA SER A 2 -8.88 -1.83 -32.71
C SER A 2 -8.98 -0.64 -31.77
N THR A 3 -8.53 -0.77 -30.53
CA THR A 3 -8.39 0.34 -29.58
C THR A 3 -7.14 1.15 -29.93
N LYS A 4 -7.32 2.47 -30.12
CA LYS A 4 -6.24 3.44 -30.29
C LYS A 4 -5.54 3.63 -28.95
N THR A 5 -4.25 3.30 -28.89
CA THR A 5 -3.35 3.66 -27.80
C THR A 5 -2.89 5.11 -28.02
N THR A 6 -3.30 6.02 -27.13
CA THR A 6 -2.85 7.41 -27.14
C THR A 6 -1.40 7.47 -26.62
N LYS A 7 -0.52 8.05 -27.44
CA LYS A 7 0.92 8.15 -27.23
C LYS A 7 1.23 9.36 -26.36
N PHE A 8 1.69 9.17 -25.12
CA PHE A 8 2.29 10.25 -24.33
C PHE A 8 3.75 10.43 -24.76
N CYS A 9 4.06 11.57 -25.37
CA CYS A 9 5.41 11.95 -25.77
C CYS A 9 6.05 12.75 -24.62
N LEU A 10 6.93 12.11 -23.85
CA LEU A 10 7.89 12.81 -22.99
C LEU A 10 9.24 12.78 -23.72
N THR A 11 9.86 13.94 -23.93
CA THR A 11 11.07 14.07 -24.75
C THR A 11 12.30 13.44 -24.08
N LEU A 12 13.16 12.80 -24.89
CA LEU A 12 14.31 11.98 -24.48
C LEU A 12 15.36 12.68 -23.57
N SER A 13 15.34 14.01 -23.47
CA SER A 13 16.33 14.83 -22.74
C SER A 13 16.05 14.91 -21.23
N SER A 14 14.78 14.87 -20.80
CA SER A 14 14.42 14.96 -19.38
C SER A 14 14.63 13.64 -18.64
N VAL A 15 14.43 12.50 -19.31
CA VAL A 15 14.59 11.16 -18.72
C VAL A 15 16.06 10.85 -18.42
N HIS A 16 16.99 11.25 -19.29
CA HIS A 16 18.42 11.02 -19.07
C HIS A 16 18.97 11.85 -17.90
N SER A 17 18.47 13.09 -17.75
CA SER A 17 18.85 13.98 -16.65
C SER A 17 18.31 13.48 -15.31
N LEU A 18 17.05 13.00 -15.28
CA LEU A 18 16.46 12.37 -14.10
C LEU A 18 17.17 11.06 -13.73
N VAL A 19 17.51 10.20 -14.70
CA VAL A 19 18.25 8.96 -14.45
C VAL A 19 19.66 9.24 -13.93
N PHE A 20 20.34 10.27 -14.45
CA PHE A 20 21.67 10.67 -13.97
C PHE A 20 21.62 11.25 -12.56
N ILE A 21 20.61 12.06 -12.24
CA ILE A 21 20.38 12.59 -10.88
C ILE A 21 20.06 11.46 -9.90
N LEU A 22 19.21 10.51 -10.30
CA LEU A 22 18.84 9.35 -9.48
C LEU A 22 20.03 8.41 -9.24
N LEU A 23 20.86 8.12 -10.26
CA LEU A 23 22.07 7.31 -10.11
C LEU A 23 23.14 7.98 -9.22
N ASN A 24 23.31 9.31 -9.33
CA ASN A 24 24.18 10.07 -8.44
C ASN A 24 23.66 10.11 -7.00
N MET A 25 22.33 10.10 -6.81
CA MET A 25 21.70 10.04 -5.49
C MET A 25 21.89 8.66 -4.84
N PHE A 26 21.76 7.56 -5.60
CA PHE A 26 22.03 6.20 -5.13
C PHE A 26 23.51 5.99 -4.73
N GLN A 27 24.47 6.49 -5.52
CA GLN A 27 25.90 6.38 -5.17
C GLN A 27 26.26 7.20 -3.92
N ARG A 28 25.64 8.38 -3.74
CA ARG A 28 25.81 9.19 -2.52
C ARG A 28 25.14 8.55 -1.30
N PHE A 29 23.99 7.91 -1.46
CA PHE A 29 23.30 7.17 -0.40
C PHE A 29 24.15 6.02 0.16
N TYR A 30 24.72 5.19 -0.72
CA TYR A 30 25.62 4.10 -0.33
C TYR A 30 26.91 4.60 0.33
N TYR A 31 27.46 5.72 -0.15
CA TYR A 31 28.66 6.35 0.43
C TYR A 31 28.40 6.97 1.82
N ILE A 32 27.23 7.59 2.04
CA ILE A 32 26.84 8.20 3.31
C ILE A 32 26.49 7.15 4.37
N GLN A 33 25.78 6.07 4.00
CA GLN A 33 25.52 4.92 4.89
C GLN A 33 26.82 4.32 5.46
N ARG A 34 27.90 4.31 4.68
CA ARG A 34 29.19 3.75 5.10
C ARG A 34 29.99 4.68 6.04
N LYS A 35 29.64 5.97 6.11
CA LYS A 35 30.44 7.00 6.80
C LYS A 35 29.79 7.58 8.07
N VAL A 36 28.47 7.47 8.23
CA VAL A 36 27.76 8.09 9.36
C VAL A 36 27.44 7.05 10.43
N LYS A 37 28.36 6.89 11.39
CA LYS A 37 28.04 6.39 12.73
C LYS A 37 27.69 7.61 13.59
N ASN A 38 26.43 7.69 14.05
CA ASN A 38 25.79 8.82 14.75
C ASN A 38 25.38 10.01 13.87
N VAL A 39 24.11 10.43 13.93
CA VAL A 39 23.61 11.81 14.17
C VAL A 39 22.06 11.80 14.07
N ASP A 40 21.39 12.00 15.21
CA ASP A 40 19.92 11.91 15.39
C ASP A 40 19.07 12.96 14.64
N SER A 41 19.60 14.16 14.36
CA SER A 41 18.78 15.24 13.77
C SER A 41 18.69 15.20 12.23
N SER A 42 19.62 14.51 11.58
CA SER A 42 19.58 14.24 10.13
C SER A 42 18.59 13.14 9.75
N ILE A 43 18.18 12.32 10.72
CA ILE A 43 17.28 11.17 10.51
C ILE A 43 15.88 11.64 10.11
N GLN A 44 15.33 12.68 10.75
CA GLN A 44 14.00 13.20 10.42
C GLN A 44 13.88 13.80 9.01
N LEU A 45 14.94 14.44 8.50
CA LEU A 45 14.95 14.98 7.14
C LEU A 45 15.16 13.87 6.09
N LEU A 46 15.96 12.84 6.43
CA LEU A 46 16.18 11.64 5.61
C LEU A 46 14.92 10.75 5.54
N GLU A 47 14.16 10.63 6.62
CA GLU A 47 12.87 9.92 6.66
C GLU A 47 11.85 10.57 5.71
N ASN A 48 11.75 11.90 5.72
CA ASN A 48 10.82 12.63 4.84
C ASN A 48 11.23 12.60 3.36
N ILE A 49 12.53 12.63 3.05
CA ILE A 49 13.03 12.50 1.67
C ILE A 49 12.87 11.06 1.16
N ASN A 50 13.09 10.05 2.00
CA ASN A 50 12.85 8.65 1.65
C ASN A 50 11.38 8.40 1.30
N LEU A 51 10.45 9.04 2.02
CA LEU A 51 9.01 8.86 1.80
C LEU A 51 8.54 9.51 0.50
N PHE A 52 8.99 10.72 0.18
CA PHE A 52 8.68 11.36 -1.10
C PHE A 52 9.30 10.59 -2.28
N CYS A 53 10.55 10.12 -2.14
CA CYS A 53 11.19 9.31 -3.16
C CYS A 53 10.54 7.93 -3.33
N LEU A 54 10.10 7.28 -2.25
CA LEU A 54 9.36 6.01 -2.29
C LEU A 54 7.98 6.20 -2.92
N VAL A 55 7.26 7.28 -2.58
CA VAL A 55 5.97 7.64 -3.19
C VAL A 55 6.14 7.97 -4.68
N CYS A 56 7.18 8.71 -5.07
CA CYS A 56 7.48 8.99 -6.48
C CYS A 56 7.94 7.76 -7.26
N TYR A 57 8.68 6.84 -6.64
CA TYR A 57 9.07 5.56 -7.22
C TYR A 57 7.87 4.61 -7.37
N CYS A 58 7.01 4.54 -6.34
CA CYS A 58 5.76 3.81 -6.37
C CYS A 58 4.86 4.37 -7.47
N ALA A 59 4.51 5.65 -7.50
CA ALA A 59 3.57 6.26 -8.46
C ALA A 59 3.87 5.99 -9.97
N SER A 60 5.06 5.49 -10.31
CA SER A 60 5.46 5.04 -11.66
C SER A 60 5.05 3.60 -12.03
N LEU A 61 4.57 2.74 -11.11
CA LEU A 61 4.35 1.31 -11.35
C LEU A 61 2.88 0.90 -11.17
N HIS A 62 2.36 0.03 -12.04
CA HIS A 62 0.97 -0.44 -11.99
C HIS A 62 0.68 -1.40 -10.80
N THR A 63 1.73 -1.83 -10.09
CA THR A 63 1.72 -2.73 -8.93
C THR A 63 2.73 -2.20 -7.90
N HIS A 64 2.34 -2.05 -6.63
CA HIS A 64 3.27 -1.70 -5.54
C HIS A 64 3.45 -2.89 -4.60
N ARG A 65 4.67 -3.42 -4.55
CA ARG A 65 5.08 -4.34 -3.49
C ARG A 65 5.93 -3.58 -2.48
N LEU A 66 5.36 -3.36 -1.30
CA LEU A 66 6.02 -2.81 -0.13
C LEU A 66 6.11 -3.88 0.98
N SER A 67 6.09 -5.16 0.60
CA SER A 67 6.20 -6.26 1.55
C SER A 67 7.56 -6.27 2.24
N SER A 68 7.58 -6.62 3.53
CA SER A 68 8.80 -6.74 4.37
C SER A 68 9.63 -5.45 4.44
N CYS A 69 8.98 -4.28 4.37
CA CYS A 69 9.61 -2.96 4.38
C CYS A 69 9.68 -2.30 5.78
N ASN A 70 9.35 -3.06 6.84
CA ASN A 70 9.28 -2.57 8.23
C ASN A 70 8.33 -1.37 8.40
N MET A 71 7.23 -1.35 7.63
CA MET A 71 6.24 -0.29 7.70
C MET A 71 5.44 -0.34 9.00
N ASN A 72 5.10 0.84 9.51
CA ASN A 72 4.23 1.04 10.66
C ASN A 72 3.00 1.92 10.30
N ALA A 73 2.20 2.25 11.30
CA ALA A 73 0.96 3.01 11.11
C ALA A 73 1.15 4.42 10.53
N LYS A 74 2.24 5.10 10.86
CA LYS A 74 2.56 6.43 10.31
C LYS A 74 2.82 6.31 8.80
N ASP A 75 3.61 5.32 8.40
CA ASP A 75 3.89 5.06 6.98
C ASP A 75 2.59 4.75 6.22
N CYS A 76 1.65 4.03 6.84
CA CYS A 76 0.31 3.81 6.28
C CYS A 76 -0.51 5.11 6.11
N ALA A 77 -0.42 6.05 7.05
CA ALA A 77 -1.10 7.34 6.95
C ALA A 77 -0.52 8.19 5.81
N ASP A 78 0.80 8.18 5.68
CA ASP A 78 1.50 8.92 4.63
C ASP A 78 1.24 8.29 3.25
N LEU A 79 1.28 6.95 3.14
CA LEU A 79 0.91 6.21 1.95
C LEU A 79 -0.55 6.49 1.55
N SER A 80 -1.48 6.41 2.51
CA SER A 80 -2.90 6.70 2.30
C SER A 80 -3.09 8.13 1.75
N SER A 81 -2.41 9.11 2.35
CA SER A 81 -2.49 10.50 1.91
C SER A 81 -1.91 10.72 0.51
N ALA A 82 -0.78 10.08 0.20
CA ALA A 82 -0.16 10.13 -1.12
C ALA A 82 -1.01 9.46 -2.21
N LEU A 83 -1.58 8.29 -1.93
CA LEU A 83 -2.39 7.53 -2.89
C LEU A 83 -3.76 8.16 -3.13
N ARG A 84 -4.27 8.98 -2.21
CA ARG A 84 -5.49 9.79 -2.41
C ARG A 84 -5.23 11.06 -3.19
N SER A 85 -4.06 11.69 -3.02
CA SER A 85 -3.74 12.98 -3.64
C SER A 85 -3.33 12.83 -5.10
N ILE A 86 -2.64 11.74 -5.42
CA ILE A 86 -2.38 11.31 -6.78
C ILE A 86 -3.62 10.50 -7.18
N GLN A 87 -4.33 10.84 -8.26
CA GLN A 87 -5.41 10.01 -8.80
C GLN A 87 -4.83 8.66 -9.25
N SER A 88 -4.57 7.79 -8.28
CA SER A 88 -3.70 6.65 -8.45
C SER A 88 -4.46 5.61 -9.25
N HIS A 89 -3.90 5.24 -10.40
CA HIS A 89 -4.35 4.10 -11.19
C HIS A 89 -3.93 2.78 -10.53
N LEU A 90 -3.59 2.81 -9.23
CA LEU A 90 -3.07 1.69 -8.47
C LEU A 90 -4.12 0.60 -8.44
N ARG A 91 -3.75 -0.56 -9.01
CA ARG A 91 -4.61 -1.75 -9.01
C ARG A 91 -4.19 -2.76 -7.96
N GLU A 92 -2.92 -2.76 -7.57
CA GLU A 92 -2.37 -3.80 -6.71
C GLU A 92 -1.46 -3.21 -5.65
N LEU A 93 -1.72 -3.54 -4.38
CA LEU A 93 -0.96 -3.11 -3.22
C LEU A 93 -0.65 -4.31 -2.33
N ASP A 94 0.63 -4.64 -2.23
CA ASP A 94 1.14 -5.66 -1.33
C ASP A 94 1.87 -5.00 -0.16
N LEU A 95 1.29 -5.18 1.03
CA LEU A 95 1.80 -4.67 2.30
C LEU A 95 2.19 -5.81 3.25
N SER A 96 2.27 -7.04 2.76
CA SER A 96 2.48 -8.24 3.57
C SER A 96 3.80 -8.19 4.36
N GLU A 97 3.87 -8.89 5.49
CA GLU A 97 5.08 -9.01 6.33
C GLU A 97 5.58 -7.67 6.88
N ASN A 98 4.67 -6.74 7.18
CA ASN A 98 4.99 -5.47 7.84
C ASN A 98 4.32 -5.35 9.21
N HIS A 99 4.86 -4.53 10.10
CA HIS A 99 4.29 -4.30 11.43
C HIS A 99 3.20 -3.21 11.40
N ILE A 100 2.20 -3.40 10.54
CA ILE A 100 1.12 -2.43 10.27
C ILE A 100 0.13 -2.35 11.44
N THR A 101 -0.25 -3.50 12.01
CA THR A 101 -1.25 -3.63 13.09
C THR A 101 -2.61 -3.01 12.74
N ASP A 102 -3.56 -3.04 13.67
CA ASP A 102 -4.88 -2.41 13.46
C ASP A 102 -4.81 -0.91 13.22
N SER A 103 -3.81 -0.25 13.80
CA SER A 103 -3.61 1.19 13.64
C SER A 103 -3.27 1.55 12.20
N GLY A 104 -2.41 0.81 11.51
CA GLY A 104 -2.10 1.06 10.11
C GLY A 104 -3.26 0.78 9.16
N VAL A 105 -4.05 -0.28 9.40
CA VAL A 105 -5.28 -0.54 8.63
C VAL A 105 -6.31 0.59 8.79
N THR A 106 -6.42 1.13 10.01
CA THR A 106 -7.27 2.30 10.28
C THR A 106 -6.85 3.49 9.42
N GLN A 107 -5.54 3.72 9.24
CA GLN A 107 -5.02 4.80 8.40
C GLN A 107 -5.21 4.56 6.89
N LEU A 108 -5.26 3.29 6.46
CA LEU A 108 -5.55 2.91 5.07
C LEU A 108 -7.05 2.98 4.72
N SER A 109 -7.93 2.89 5.73
CA SER A 109 -9.38 2.83 5.52
C SER A 109 -9.96 4.02 4.73
N PRO A 110 -9.55 5.28 4.96
CA PRO A 110 -9.98 6.41 4.14
C PRO A 110 -9.58 6.32 2.66
N LEU A 111 -8.47 5.67 2.34
CA LEU A 111 -8.07 5.40 0.95
C LEU A 111 -9.02 4.38 0.31
N LEU A 112 -9.30 3.28 1.01
CA LEU A 112 -10.19 2.22 0.50
C LEU A 112 -11.63 2.72 0.33
N ALA A 113 -12.11 3.55 1.25
CA ALA A 113 -13.44 4.17 1.21
C ALA A 113 -13.58 5.25 0.13
N ASN A 114 -12.47 5.74 -0.45
CA ASN A 114 -12.51 6.79 -1.47
C ASN A 114 -13.11 6.23 -2.78
N PRO A 115 -14.19 6.81 -3.33
CA PRO A 115 -14.81 6.35 -4.58
C PRO A 115 -13.88 6.37 -5.80
N GLN A 116 -12.82 7.19 -5.76
CA GLN A 116 -11.80 7.26 -6.81
C GLN A 116 -10.77 6.15 -6.70
N CYS A 117 -10.66 5.47 -5.56
CA CYS A 117 -9.75 4.33 -5.39
C CYS A 117 -10.21 3.16 -6.27
N LYS A 118 -9.30 2.67 -7.11
CA LYS A 118 -9.53 1.57 -8.05
C LYS A 118 -8.68 0.34 -7.72
N LEU A 119 -8.31 0.18 -6.46
CA LEU A 119 -7.53 -0.96 -5.99
C LEU A 119 -8.32 -2.26 -6.22
N GLU A 120 -7.69 -3.21 -6.91
CA GLU A 120 -8.23 -4.52 -7.25
C GLU A 120 -7.63 -5.61 -6.37
N LYS A 121 -6.39 -5.46 -5.90
CA LYS A 121 -5.71 -6.44 -5.05
C LYS A 121 -5.07 -5.79 -3.84
N LEU A 122 -5.35 -6.34 -2.68
CA LEU A 122 -4.76 -5.92 -1.41
C LEU A 122 -4.24 -7.14 -0.65
N TRP A 123 -2.94 -7.15 -0.37
CA TRP A 123 -2.31 -8.19 0.45
C TRP A 123 -1.83 -7.60 1.78
N LEU A 124 -2.32 -8.16 2.88
CA LEU A 124 -1.99 -7.81 4.27
C LEU A 124 -1.61 -9.08 5.06
N ARG A 125 -0.97 -10.04 4.40
CA ARG A 125 -0.53 -11.29 5.04
C ARG A 125 0.54 -10.99 6.09
N SER A 126 0.46 -11.61 7.27
CA SER A 126 1.49 -11.44 8.33
C SER A 126 1.71 -9.98 8.76
N CYS A 127 0.62 -9.24 8.99
CA CYS A 127 0.63 -7.82 9.33
C CYS A 127 0.25 -7.49 10.79
N TYR A 128 0.13 -8.50 11.64
CA TYR A 128 -0.26 -8.38 13.06
C TYR A 128 -1.62 -7.71 13.26
N ILE A 129 -2.55 -7.90 12.32
CA ILE A 129 -3.90 -7.33 12.39
C ILE A 129 -4.87 -8.25 13.13
N THR A 130 -5.90 -7.66 13.74
CA THR A 130 -6.92 -8.39 14.52
C THR A 130 -8.33 -8.19 13.94
N GLN A 131 -9.34 -8.65 14.68
CA GLN A 131 -10.75 -8.38 14.38
C GLN A 131 -11.09 -6.88 14.26
N VAL A 132 -10.32 -5.98 14.91
CA VAL A 132 -10.54 -4.54 14.81
C VAL A 132 -10.30 -4.06 13.38
N SER A 133 -9.24 -4.54 12.72
CA SER A 133 -9.01 -4.29 11.30
C SER A 133 -10.16 -4.78 10.41
N CYS A 134 -10.76 -5.93 10.74
CA CYS A 134 -11.87 -6.48 9.96
C CYS A 134 -13.08 -5.54 9.95
N THR A 135 -13.39 -4.89 11.07
CA THR A 135 -14.47 -3.91 11.15
C THR A 135 -14.19 -2.69 10.26
N HIS A 136 -12.96 -2.16 10.30
CA HIS A 136 -12.56 -1.00 9.50
C HIS A 136 -12.54 -1.32 8.00
N LEU A 137 -11.93 -2.45 7.61
CA LEU A 137 -11.93 -2.93 6.23
C LEU A 137 -13.36 -3.15 5.72
N SER A 138 -14.21 -3.80 6.51
CA SER A 138 -15.62 -4.01 6.15
C SER A 138 -16.35 -2.70 5.90
N SER A 139 -16.17 -1.71 6.77
CA SER A 139 -16.79 -0.39 6.60
C SER A 139 -16.27 0.32 5.35
N ALA A 140 -14.96 0.33 5.13
CA ALA A 140 -14.35 1.01 4.00
C ALA A 140 -14.77 0.37 2.65
N LEU A 141 -14.80 -0.96 2.60
CA LEU A 141 -15.24 -1.71 1.43
C LEU A 141 -16.74 -1.50 1.16
N ARG A 142 -17.59 -1.32 2.18
CA ARG A 142 -19.01 -0.92 1.99
C ARG A 142 -19.17 0.44 1.35
N SER A 143 -18.26 1.36 1.63
CA SER A 143 -18.27 2.69 1.00
C SER A 143 -17.80 2.67 -0.47
N ASN A 144 -16.99 1.67 -0.88
CA ASN A 144 -16.48 1.54 -2.24
C ASN A 144 -16.46 0.06 -2.70
N PRO A 145 -17.62 -0.57 -2.95
CA PRO A 145 -17.74 -2.04 -3.04
C PRO A 145 -17.26 -2.65 -4.37
N SER A 146 -17.04 -1.84 -5.41
CA SER A 146 -17.07 -2.35 -6.79
C SER A 146 -15.75 -2.81 -7.40
N HIS A 147 -14.61 -2.55 -6.74
CA HIS A 147 -13.28 -2.69 -7.36
C HIS A 147 -12.43 -3.84 -6.84
N LEU A 148 -12.44 -4.12 -5.53
CA LEU A 148 -11.56 -5.12 -4.95
C LEU A 148 -11.94 -6.54 -5.40
N ARG A 149 -10.94 -7.28 -5.89
CA ARG A 149 -11.00 -8.64 -6.45
C ARG A 149 -10.30 -9.65 -5.58
N GLU A 150 -9.16 -9.25 -5.01
CA GLU A 150 -8.31 -10.14 -4.24
C GLU A 150 -7.97 -9.49 -2.90
N LEU A 151 -8.22 -10.21 -1.82
CA LEU A 151 -7.90 -9.80 -0.46
C LEU A 151 -7.20 -10.93 0.28
N ASP A 152 -6.00 -10.67 0.77
CA ASP A 152 -5.26 -11.61 1.61
C ASP A 152 -5.09 -11.04 3.01
N LEU A 153 -5.70 -11.71 3.99
CA LEU A 153 -5.56 -11.43 5.42
C LEU A 153 -4.96 -12.65 6.16
N SER A 154 -4.33 -13.58 5.45
CA SER A 154 -3.77 -14.80 6.05
C SER A 154 -2.62 -14.51 7.02
N GLU A 155 -2.35 -15.47 7.91
CA GLU A 155 -1.26 -15.37 8.88
C GLU A 155 -1.32 -14.14 9.80
N ASN A 156 -2.53 -13.79 10.25
CA ASN A 156 -2.75 -12.71 11.20
C ASN A 156 -3.42 -13.22 12.49
N ASN A 157 -3.77 -12.31 13.39
CA ASN A 157 -4.38 -12.59 14.68
C ASN A 157 -5.90 -12.33 14.63
N ILE A 158 -6.55 -12.66 13.52
CA ILE A 158 -7.98 -12.41 13.33
C ILE A 158 -8.80 -13.54 13.96
N THR A 159 -9.71 -13.17 14.84
CA THR A 159 -10.61 -14.13 15.52
C THR A 159 -11.71 -14.62 14.59
N GLN A 160 -12.38 -15.71 14.95
CA GLN A 160 -13.52 -16.24 14.17
C GLN A 160 -14.62 -15.21 13.94
N SER A 161 -14.83 -14.30 14.89
CA SER A 161 -15.80 -13.21 14.73
C SER A 161 -15.38 -12.21 13.66
N GLY A 162 -14.09 -11.84 13.60
CA GLY A 162 -13.52 -10.99 12.55
C GLY A 162 -13.57 -11.65 11.17
N LEU A 163 -13.23 -12.93 11.08
CA LEU A 163 -13.33 -13.70 9.82
C LEU A 163 -14.77 -13.74 9.29
N LYS A 164 -15.74 -13.88 10.20
CA LYS A 164 -17.17 -13.82 9.85
C LYS A 164 -17.58 -12.46 9.31
N GLN A 165 -17.09 -11.35 9.87
CA GLN A 165 -17.39 -10.00 9.36
C GLN A 165 -16.97 -9.83 7.90
N ILE A 166 -15.74 -10.24 7.55
CA ILE A 166 -15.24 -10.18 6.17
C ILE A 166 -16.03 -11.13 5.26
N SER A 167 -16.33 -12.34 5.73
CA SER A 167 -17.12 -13.31 4.97
C SER A 167 -18.55 -12.83 4.70
N ASP A 168 -19.16 -12.12 5.65
CA ASP A 168 -20.50 -11.55 5.51
C ASP A 168 -20.55 -10.40 4.47
N LEU A 169 -19.44 -9.73 4.18
CA LEU A 169 -19.36 -8.78 3.05
C LEU A 169 -19.60 -9.48 1.72
N LEU A 170 -19.11 -10.71 1.55
CA LEU A 170 -19.23 -11.47 0.30
C LEU A 170 -20.67 -11.86 -0.05
N LYS A 171 -21.59 -11.78 0.92
CA LYS A 171 -23.01 -12.03 0.69
C LYS A 171 -23.69 -10.87 -0.02
N ASP A 172 -23.08 -9.68 0.00
CA ASP A 172 -23.62 -8.51 -0.68
C ASP A 172 -23.22 -8.56 -2.18
N PRO A 173 -24.21 -8.56 -3.10
CA PRO A 173 -23.97 -8.74 -4.53
C PRO A 173 -23.22 -7.58 -5.19
N GLN A 174 -23.03 -6.45 -4.49
CA GLN A 174 -22.24 -5.33 -4.98
C GLN A 174 -20.74 -5.62 -4.93
N TYR A 175 -20.31 -6.55 -4.07
CA TYR A 175 -18.92 -6.96 -3.99
C TYR A 175 -18.58 -7.93 -5.09
N LYS A 176 -17.36 -7.77 -5.59
CA LYS A 176 -16.86 -8.58 -6.69
C LYS A 176 -15.53 -9.25 -6.34
N LEU A 177 -15.36 -9.56 -5.05
CA LEU A 177 -14.19 -10.28 -4.56
C LEU A 177 -14.22 -11.71 -5.11
N GLU A 178 -13.13 -12.08 -5.78
CA GLU A 178 -12.95 -13.36 -6.45
C GLU A 178 -12.06 -14.30 -5.61
N LYS A 179 -11.11 -13.73 -4.86
CA LYS A 179 -10.20 -14.48 -4.00
C LYS A 179 -10.09 -13.85 -2.61
N LEU A 180 -10.20 -14.70 -1.61
CA LEU A 180 -10.08 -14.35 -0.21
C LEU A 180 -9.20 -15.38 0.50
N TRP A 181 -8.09 -14.92 1.09
CA TRP A 181 -7.21 -15.77 1.89
C TRP A 181 -7.33 -15.38 3.37
N LEU A 182 -7.74 -16.34 4.19
CA LEU A 182 -7.97 -16.20 5.63
C LEU A 182 -7.25 -17.28 6.45
N GLN A 183 -6.46 -18.14 5.82
CA GLN A 183 -5.78 -19.24 6.48
C GLN A 183 -4.80 -18.77 7.56
N SER A 184 -4.49 -19.66 8.50
CA SER A 184 -3.52 -19.41 9.58
C SER A 184 -3.85 -18.18 10.43
N ASN A 185 -5.13 -17.87 10.59
CA ASN A 185 -5.63 -16.89 11.55
C ASN A 185 -6.06 -17.59 12.85
N GLY A 186 -5.67 -17.03 13.99
CA GLY A 186 -6.04 -17.55 15.30
C GLY A 186 -5.56 -16.64 16.43
N GLU A 187 -6.24 -16.71 17.58
CA GLU A 187 -5.72 -16.13 18.82
C GLU A 187 -4.49 -16.94 19.25
N ALA A 188 -3.37 -16.25 19.50
CA ALA A 188 -2.21 -16.84 20.16
C ALA A 188 -2.42 -16.81 21.67
#